data_AF-A0A828Y8S4-F1
#
_entry.id   AF-A0A828Y8S4-F1
#
_cell.length_a   1.000
_cell.length_b   1.000
_cell.length_c   1.000
_cell.angle_alpha   90.00
_cell.angle_beta   90.00
_cell.angle_gamma   90.00
#
_symmetry.space_group_name_H-M   'P 1'
#
loop_
_entity.id
_entity.type
_entity.pdbx_description
1 polymer ?
#
loop_
_entity_poly.entity_id
_entity_poly.type
_entity_poly.pdbx_seq_one_letter_code
_entity_poly.pdbx_strand_id
1 'polypeptide(L)'
;MDKYYSEIPDGLWKQIAPLIPKEKVNPKGGRNRVPTRLVMAGIIYRMKTGCQWRAIPNEFGSGQTCHRRFQEWERAGVFKKDL
;
A
#
# COMPACT_ATOMS: atom_id res chain seq x y z
N MET A 1 -7.36 -2.20 -17.29
CA MET A 1 -6.43 -2.67 -16.24
C MET A 1 -6.66 -4.16 -16.09
N ASP A 2 -5.63 -5.00 -16.18
CA ASP A 2 -5.80 -6.41 -15.83
C ASP A 2 -6.29 -6.49 -14.38
N LYS A 3 -7.50 -7.05 -14.19
CA LYS A 3 -8.15 -7.25 -12.89
C LYS A 3 -7.23 -7.91 -11.84
N TYR A 4 -6.20 -8.60 -12.31
CA TYR A 4 -5.21 -9.32 -11.52
C TYR A 4 -4.35 -8.45 -10.59
N TYR A 5 -4.29 -7.13 -10.82
CA TYR A 5 -3.44 -6.23 -10.03
C TYR A 5 -4.20 -5.27 -9.11
N SER A 6 -5.51 -5.08 -9.33
CA SER A 6 -6.28 -4.07 -8.61
C SER A 6 -6.72 -4.51 -7.21
N GLU A 7 -6.72 -5.82 -6.92
CA GLU A 7 -7.32 -6.35 -5.70
C GLU A 7 -6.43 -7.39 -5.02
N ILE A 8 -6.13 -7.13 -3.74
CA ILE A 8 -5.55 -8.15 -2.84
C ILE A 8 -6.69 -9.07 -2.41
N PRO A 9 -6.66 -10.39 -2.61
CA PRO A 9 -7.73 -11.28 -2.16
C PRO A 9 -7.98 -11.16 -0.65
N ASP A 10 -9.23 -11.32 -0.20
CA ASP A 10 -9.60 -11.14 1.21
C ASP A 10 -8.79 -12.04 2.16
N GLY A 11 -8.54 -13.30 1.77
CA GLY A 11 -7.75 -14.24 2.55
C GLY A 11 -6.32 -13.74 2.78
N LEU A 12 -5.68 -13.20 1.74
CA LEU A 12 -4.35 -12.62 1.85
C LEU A 12 -4.39 -11.30 2.63
N TRP A 13 -5.41 -10.48 2.42
CA TRP A 13 -5.58 -9.22 3.16
C TRP A 13 -5.72 -9.46 4.67
N LYS A 14 -6.44 -10.50 5.08
CA LYS A 14 -6.55 -10.90 6.50
C LYS A 14 -5.20 -11.23 7.15
N GLN A 15 -4.22 -11.69 6.38
CA GLN A 15 -2.86 -11.97 6.87
C GLN A 15 -2.00 -10.71 6.88
N ILE A 16 -2.13 -9.86 5.85
CA ILE A 16 -1.31 -8.64 5.71
C ILE A 16 -1.77 -7.53 6.67
N ALA A 17 -3.08 -7.30 6.79
CA ALA A 17 -3.62 -6.15 7.50
C ALA A 17 -3.15 -6.03 8.96
N PRO A 18 -3.02 -7.12 9.75
CA PRO A 18 -2.52 -7.05 11.13
C PRO A 18 -1.05 -6.62 11.24
N LEU A 19 -0.24 -6.85 10.20
CA LEU A 19 1.18 -6.48 10.18
C LEU A 19 1.37 -4.97 9.95
N ILE A 20 0.39 -4.33 9.31
CA ILE A 20 0.48 -2.91 8.96
C ILE A 20 0.31 -2.06 10.23
N PRO A 21 1.26 -1.16 10.54
CA PRO A 21 1.13 -0.24 11.66
C PRO A 21 -0.17 0.57 11.57
N LYS A 22 -0.86 0.69 12.70
CA LYS A 22 -2.06 1.55 12.82
C LYS A 22 -1.72 2.96 12.36
N GLU A 23 -2.56 3.50 11.50
CA GLU A 23 -2.40 4.87 11.05
C GLU A 23 -2.66 5.85 12.19
N LYS A 24 -1.76 6.83 12.35
CA LYS A 24 -2.00 7.95 13.26
C LYS A 24 -3.10 8.83 12.68
N VAL A 25 -4.21 8.95 13.40
CA VAL A 25 -5.30 9.88 13.06
C VAL A 25 -4.79 11.31 13.27
N ASN A 26 -5.02 12.20 12.30
CA ASN A 26 -4.72 13.62 12.50
C ASN A 26 -5.88 14.26 13.29
N PRO A 27 -5.67 14.72 14.54
CA PRO A 27 -6.73 15.31 15.36
C PRO A 27 -7.29 16.61 14.76
N LYS A 28 -6.56 17.28 13.85
CA LYS A 28 -7.00 18.49 13.16
C LYS A 28 -7.84 18.22 11.90
N GLY A 29 -8.09 16.95 11.55
CA GLY A 29 -8.76 16.58 10.30
C GLY A 29 -7.87 16.76 9.06
N GLY A 30 -8.48 16.67 7.87
CA GLY A 30 -7.81 16.81 6.57
C GLY A 30 -8.44 15.95 5.48
N ARG A 31 -7.84 15.94 4.28
CA ARG A 31 -8.29 15.08 3.17
C ARG A 31 -8.32 13.61 3.61
N ASN A 32 -9.43 12.93 3.32
CA ASN A 32 -9.55 11.49 3.54
C ASN A 32 -8.37 10.76 2.91
N ARG A 33 -7.72 9.90 3.69
CA ARG A 33 -6.57 9.14 3.24
C ARG A 33 -7.01 8.07 2.26
N VAL A 34 -6.09 7.71 1.35
CA VAL A 34 -6.28 6.58 0.45
C VAL A 34 -6.36 5.30 1.32
N PRO A 35 -7.34 4.40 1.09
CA PRO A 35 -7.46 3.18 1.87
C PRO A 35 -6.18 2.34 1.88
N THR A 36 -5.79 1.82 3.06
CA THR A 36 -4.57 1.04 3.26
C THR A 36 -4.42 -0.12 2.27
N ARG A 37 -5.51 -0.88 2.05
CA ARG A 37 -5.54 -2.02 1.11
C ARG A 37 -5.25 -1.59 -0.32
N LEU A 38 -5.77 -0.42 -0.71
CA LEU A 38 -5.59 0.15 -2.04
C LEU A 38 -4.14 0.59 -2.27
N VAL A 39 -3.52 1.22 -1.26
CA VAL A 39 -2.11 1.57 -1.32
C VAL A 39 -1.22 0.33 -1.37
N MET A 40 -1.54 -0.71 -0.59
CA MET A 40 -0.82 -1.99 -0.66
C MET A 40 -0.93 -2.64 -2.04
N ALA A 41 -2.11 -2.58 -2.68
CA ALA A 41 -2.28 -3.05 -4.06
C ALA A 41 -1.38 -2.26 -5.04
N GLY A 42 -1.30 -0.94 -4.91
CA GLY A 42 -0.39 -0.10 -5.71
C GLY A 42 1.09 -0.42 -5.52
N ILE A 43 1.50 -0.74 -4.29
CA ILE A 43 2.88 -1.18 -3.99
C ILE A 43 3.16 -2.54 -4.66
N ILE A 44 2.23 -3.50 -4.55
CA ILE A 44 2.36 -4.81 -5.20
C ILE A 44 2.40 -4.67 -6.73
N TYR A 45 1.56 -3.80 -7.31
CA TYR A 45 1.60 -3.49 -8.74
C TYR A 45 2.99 -3.00 -9.17
N ARG A 46 3.57 -2.03 -8.44
CA ARG A 46 4.92 -1.52 -8.69
C ARG A 46 5.99 -2.59 -8.55
N MET A 47 5.89 -3.49 -7.57
CA MET A 47 6.83 -4.60 -7.40
C MET A 47 6.75 -5.62 -8.55
N LYS A 48 5.54 -5.93 -9.03
CA LYS A 48 5.35 -6.88 -10.14
C LYS A 48 5.75 -6.32 -11.50
N THR A 49 5.51 -5.03 -11.72
CA THR A 49 5.76 -4.38 -13.03
C THR A 49 7.14 -3.73 -13.13
N GLY A 50 7.79 -3.45 -12.00
CA GLY A 50 9.03 -2.67 -11.96
C GLY A 50 8.86 -1.21 -12.35
N CYS A 51 7.62 -0.70 -12.48
CA CYS A 51 7.39 0.66 -12.92
C CYS A 51 7.95 1.69 -11.92
N GLN A 52 8.23 2.90 -12.42
CA GLN A 52 8.57 4.00 -11.54
C GLN A 52 7.38 4.33 -10.62
N TRP A 53 7.65 4.86 -9.41
CA TRP A 53 6.60 5.24 -8.47
C TRP A 53 5.58 6.21 -9.09
N ARG A 54 6.04 7.18 -9.88
CA ARG A 54 5.17 8.16 -10.56
C ARG A 54 4.31 7.57 -11.68
N ALA A 55 4.65 6.36 -12.15
CA ALA A 55 3.92 5.65 -13.18
C ALA A 55 2.86 4.69 -12.61
N ILE A 56 2.70 4.62 -11.29
CA ILE A 56 1.61 3.87 -10.66
C ILE A 56 0.27 4.50 -11.06
N PRO A 57 -0.71 3.72 -11.54
CA PRO A 57 -2.05 4.22 -11.84
C PRO A 57 -2.70 4.90 -10.64
N ASN A 58 -3.33 6.06 -10.88
CA ASN A 58 -3.92 6.89 -9.82
C ASN A 58 -5.08 6.22 -9.07
N GLU A 59 -5.65 5.14 -9.61
CA GLU A 59 -6.65 4.31 -8.93
C GLU A 59 -6.12 3.70 -7.62
N PHE A 60 -4.80 3.53 -7.48
CA PHE A 60 -4.17 3.08 -6.22
C PHE A 60 -3.88 4.22 -5.23
N GLY A 61 -4.23 5.45 -5.60
CA GLY A 61 -3.69 6.67 -5.01
C GLY A 61 -2.43 7.14 -5.72
N SER A 62 -1.91 8.32 -5.32
CA SER A 62 -0.72 8.86 -5.96
C SER A 62 0.51 7.99 -5.74
N GLY A 63 1.38 7.91 -6.74
CA GLY A 63 2.66 7.23 -6.65
C GLY A 63 3.51 7.68 -5.46
N GLN A 64 3.46 8.96 -5.11
CA GLN A 64 4.11 9.51 -3.91
C GLN A 64 3.51 8.94 -2.61
N THR A 65 2.20 8.77 -2.54
CA THR A 65 1.53 8.15 -1.38
C THR A 65 1.97 6.70 -1.24
N CYS A 66 2.00 5.95 -2.34
CA CYS A 66 2.48 4.57 -2.36
C CYS A 66 3.95 4.47 -1.90
N HIS A 67 4.83 5.32 -2.42
CA HIS A 67 6.24 5.32 -2.05
C HIS A 67 6.46 5.64 -0.57
N ARG A 68 5.78 6.67 -0.05
CA ARG A 68 5.87 7.04 1.37
C ARG A 68 5.39 5.90 2.28
N ARG A 69 4.27 5.26 1.94
CA ARG A 69 3.73 4.13 2.73
C ARG A 69 4.62 2.90 2.64
N PHE A 70 5.20 2.62 1.48
CA PHE A 70 6.20 1.56 1.33
C PHE A 70 7.38 1.77 2.30
N GLN A 71 7.97 2.97 2.33
CA GLN A 71 9.08 3.28 3.24
C GLN A 71 8.68 3.20 4.72
N GLU A 72 7.49 3.70 5.09
CA GLU A 72 6.96 3.59 6.45
C GLU A 72 6.82 2.13 6.89
N TRP A 73 6.28 1.28 6.01
CA TRP A 73 6.02 -0.12 6.28
C TRP A 73 7.28 -0.98 6.26
N GLU A 74 8.22 -0.68 5.37
CA GLU A 74 9.54 -1.32 5.34
C GLU A 74 10.30 -1.09 6.65
N ARG A 75 10.34 0.16 7.14
CA ARG A 75 10.94 0.48 8.46
C ARG A 75 10.24 -0.21 9.62
N ALA A 76 8.92 -0.37 9.52
CA ALA A 76 8.13 -1.09 10.51
C ALA A 76 8.22 -2.62 10.38
N GLY A 77 8.95 -3.14 9.39
CA GLY A 77 9.16 -4.58 9.22
C GLY A 77 8.01 -5.32 8.53
N VAL A 78 7.03 -4.64 7.94
CA VAL A 78 5.85 -5.26 7.27
C VAL A 78 6.26 -6.24 6.18
N PHE A 79 7.38 -5.98 5.50
CA PHE A 79 7.90 -6.81 4.41
C PHE A 79 9.06 -7.71 4.82
N LYS A 80 9.45 -7.71 6.10
CA LYS A 80 10.52 -8.59 6.56
C LYS A 80 9.97 -10.01 6.65
N LYS A 81 10.74 -10.94 6.11
CA LYS A 81 10.55 -12.36 6.38
C LYS A 81 11.24 -12.61 7.72
N ASP A 82 10.52 -13.06 8.73
CA ASP A 82 11.17 -13.72 9.86
C ASP A 82 11.86 -14.96 9.28
N LEU A 83 13.18 -14.87 9.11
CA LEU A 83 14.09 -15.96 8.78
C LEU A 83 15.10 -16.06 9.91
#